data_AF-A0A964X5S0-F1
#
_entry.id   AF-A0A964X5S0-F1
#
_cell.length_a   1.000
_cell.length_b   1.000
_cell.length_c   1.000
_cell.angle_alpha   90.00
_cell.angle_beta   90.00
_cell.angle_gamma   90.00
#
_symmetry.space_group_name_H-M   'P 1'
#
loop_
_entity.id
_entity.type
_entity.pdbx_description
1 polymer ?
#
loop_
_entity_poly.entity_id
_entity_poly.type
_entity_poly.pdbx_seq_one_letter_code
_entity_poly.pdbx_strand_id
1 'polypeptide(L)' 'MKNITLSVDDEVLVQVRRYAAERNTTVNALVREHLTRMARHADRAALARRRIRELSEQSRARLGGADFDRDALHER' A
#
# COMPACT_ATOMS: atom_id res chain seq x y z
N MET A 1 -17.67 -15.02 -1.86
CA MET A 1 -16.62 -14.41 -2.70
C MET A 1 -17.20 -14.19 -4.10
N LYS A 2 -16.85 -13.10 -4.79
CA LYS A 2 -17.23 -12.88 -6.19
C LYS A 2 -16.20 -13.55 -7.10
N ASN A 3 -16.66 -14.15 -8.21
CA ASN A 3 -15.79 -14.78 -9.20
C ASN A 3 -15.42 -13.77 -10.29
N ILE A 4 -14.18 -13.86 -10.78
CA ILE A 4 -13.70 -13.09 -11.93
C ILE A 4 -13.31 -14.07 -13.02
N THR A 5 -13.69 -13.77 -14.26
CA THR A 5 -13.22 -14.49 -15.45
C THR A 5 -12.20 -13.60 -16.14
N LEU A 6 -11.00 -14.14 -16.39
CA LEU A 6 -9.90 -13.43 -17.02
C LEU A 6 -9.43 -14.26 -18.22
N SER A 7 -9.20 -13.59 -19.35
CA SER A 7 -8.51 -14.18 -20.50
C SER A 7 -7.05 -13.74 -20.46
N VAL A 8 -6.15 -14.70 -20.64
CA VAL A 8 -4.70 -14.48 -20.74
C VAL A 8 -4.17 -15.34 -21.88
N ASP A 9 -3.00 -14.97 -22.38
CA ASP A 9 -2.29 -15.78 -23.35
C ASP A 9 -1.98 -17.19 -22.80
N ASP A 10 -2.15 -18.22 -23.63
CA ASP A 10 -1.98 -19.62 -23.24
C ASP A 10 -0.53 -19.92 -22.83
N GLU A 11 0.47 -19.33 -23.50
CA GLU A 11 1.88 -19.51 -23.16
C GLU A 11 2.16 -18.92 -21.77
N VAL A 12 1.60 -17.74 -21.48
CA VAL A 12 1.70 -17.11 -20.16
C VAL A 12 1.05 -17.99 -19.09
N LEU A 13 -0.13 -18.55 -19.37
CA LEU A 13 -0.82 -19.42 -18.42
C LEU A 13 -0.01 -20.67 -18.09
N VAL A 14 0.65 -21.28 -19.07
CA VAL A 14 1.53 -22.44 -18.87
C VAL A 14 2.71 -22.08 -17.98
N GLN A 15 3.39 -20.96 -18.23
CA GLN A 15 4.52 -20.52 -17.42
C GLN A 15 4.11 -20.22 -15.98
N VAL A 16 3.00 -19.51 -15.78
CA VAL A 16 2.52 -19.16 -14.44
C VAL A 16 2.06 -20.40 -13.67
N ARG A 17 1.49 -21.41 -14.34
CA ARG A 17 1.15 -22.69 -13.70
C ARG A 17 2.38 -23.43 -13.19
N ARG A 18 3.46 -23.49 -13.98
CA ARG A 18 4.74 -24.07 -13.54
C ARG A 18 5.31 -23.32 -12.34
N TYR A 19 5.37 -21.99 -12.44
CA TYR A 19 5.83 -21.12 -11.35
C TYR A 19 5.02 -21.32 -10.05
N ALA A 20 3.70 -21.47 -10.17
CA ALA A 20 2.81 -21.70 -9.03
C ALA A 20 3.05 -23.08 -8.41
N ALA A 21 3.21 -24.12 -9.22
CA ALA A 21 3.49 -25.48 -8.76
C ALA A 21 4.82 -25.56 -7.98
N GLU A 22 5.88 -24.94 -8.50
CA GLU A 22 7.19 -24.85 -7.81
C GLU A 22 7.09 -24.22 -6.41
N ARG A 23 6.10 -23.33 -6.20
CA ARG A 23 5.88 -22.61 -4.95
C ARG A 23 4.75 -23.19 -4.12
N ASN A 24 4.27 -24.39 -4.44
CA ASN A 24 3.15 -25.05 -3.77
C ASN A 24 1.91 -24.13 -3.66
N THR A 25 1.62 -23.37 -4.71
CA THR A 25 0.50 -22.43 -4.79
C THR A 25 -0.29 -22.61 -6.07
N THR A 26 -1.32 -21.78 -6.27
CA THR A 26 -2.18 -21.82 -7.46
C THR A 26 -2.21 -20.47 -8.16
N VAL A 27 -2.50 -20.47 -9.46
CA VAL A 27 -2.68 -19.23 -10.24
C VAL A 27 -3.73 -18.32 -9.59
N ASN A 28 -4.84 -18.89 -9.13
CA ASN A 28 -5.90 -18.15 -8.44
C ASN A 28 -5.42 -17.53 -7.12
N ALA A 29 -4.58 -18.24 -6.36
CA ALA A 29 -3.99 -17.69 -5.14
C ALA A 29 -3.04 -16.53 -5.47
N LEU A 30 -2.22 -16.65 -6.50
CA LEU A 30 -1.32 -15.57 -6.97
C LEU A 30 -2.11 -14.34 -7.42
N VAL A 31 -3.17 -14.52 -8.21
CA VAL A 31 -4.03 -13.42 -8.65
C VAL A 31 -4.70 -12.74 -7.46
N ARG A 32 -5.26 -13.52 -6.53
CA ARG A 32 -5.88 -12.98 -5.32
C ARG A 32 -4.89 -12.18 -4.48
N GLU A 33 -3.70 -12.71 -4.28
CA GLU A 33 -2.65 -12.04 -3.53
C GLU A 33 -2.23 -10.73 -4.20
N HIS A 34 -2.03 -10.75 -5.52
CA HIS A 34 -1.68 -9.57 -6.30
C HIS A 34 -2.73 -8.47 -6.17
N LEU A 35 -4.01 -8.80 -6.41
CA LEU A 35 -5.13 -7.87 -6.27
C LEU A 35 -5.25 -7.32 -4.84
N THR A 36 -5.04 -8.17 -3.84
CA THR A 36 -5.05 -7.76 -2.42
C THR A 36 -3.92 -6.77 -2.12
N ARG A 37 -2.71 -7.04 -2.62
CA ARG A 37 -1.56 -6.13 -2.43
C ARG A 37 -1.79 -4.78 -3.12
N MET A 38 -2.38 -4.77 -4.31
CA MET A 38 -2.75 -3.55 -5.02
C MET A 38 -3.76 -2.72 -4.21
N ALA A 39 -4.84 -3.35 -3.74
CA ALA A 39 -5.86 -2.67 -2.93
C ALA A 39 -5.26 -2.09 -1.64
N ARG A 40 -4.42 -2.86 -0.93
CA ARG A 40 -3.73 -2.40 0.29
C ARG A 40 -2.78 -1.23 0.04
N HIS A 41 -2.11 -1.18 -1.11
CA HIS A 41 -1.23 -0.06 -1.45
C HIS A 41 -2.02 1.22 -1.74
N ALA A 42 -3.12 1.12 -2.49
CA ALA A 42 -4.02 2.24 -2.72
C ALA A 42 -4.56 2.80 -1.38
N ASP A 43 -4.94 1.90 -0.46
CA ASP A 43 -5.42 2.27 0.86
C ASP A 43 -4.36 2.90 1.75
N ARG A 44 -3.10 2.46 1.71
CA ARG A 44 -2.04 3.04 2.56
C ARG A 44 -1.79 4.51 2.25
N ALA A 45 -1.70 4.88 0.97
CA ALA A 45 -1.50 6.28 0.59
C ALA A 45 -2.73 7.15 0.89
N ALA A 46 -3.94 6.60 0.73
CA ALA A 46 -5.17 7.28 1.11
C ALA A 46 -5.28 7.45 2.64
N LEU A 47 -4.94 6.42 3.41
CA LEU A 47 -4.97 6.43 4.87
C LEU A 47 -3.93 7.41 5.44
N ALA A 48 -2.70 7.41 4.92
CA ALA A 48 -1.67 8.37 5.33
C ALA A 48 -2.12 9.82 5.08
N ARG A 49 -2.70 10.10 3.90
CA ARG A 49 -3.26 11.44 3.58
C ARG A 49 -4.39 11.84 4.51
N ARG A 50 -5.34 10.94 4.79
CA ARG A 50 -6.40 11.18 5.78
C ARG A 50 -5.82 11.48 7.16
N ARG A 51 -4.84 10.68 7.59
CA ARG A 51 -4.22 10.84 8.91
C ARG A 51 -3.47 12.14 9.06
N ILE A 52 -2.71 12.57 8.05
CA ILE A 52 -2.04 13.87 8.03
C ILE A 52 -3.07 15.00 8.12
N ARG A 53 -4.18 14.90 7.39
CA ARG A 53 -5.26 15.90 7.43
C ARG A 53 -5.91 15.99 8.81
N GLU A 54 -6.28 14.85 9.40
CA GLU A 54 -6.83 14.80 10.77
C GLU A 54 -5.88 15.43 11.78
N LEU A 55 -4.59 15.08 11.72
CA LEU A 55 -3.57 15.65 12.62
C LEU A 55 -3.40 17.15 12.41
N SER A 56 -3.47 17.63 11.16
CA SER A 56 -3.41 19.06 10.84
C SER A 56 -4.64 19.81 11.38
N GLU A 57 -5.83 19.24 11.25
CA GLU A 57 -7.09 19.85 11.73
C GLU A 57 -7.16 19.87 13.26
N GLN A 58 -6.61 18.84 13.92
CA GLN A 58 -6.56 18.76 15.39
C GLN A 58 -5.39 19.54 15.99
N SER A 59 -4.40 19.92 15.18
CA SER A 59 -3.22 20.63 15.64
C SER A 59 -3.60 22.02 16.16
N ARG A 60 -3.20 22.32 17.39
CA ARG A 60 -3.24 23.67 17.95
C ARG A 60 -1.99 24.48 17.63
N ALA A 61 -1.01 23.87 16.95
CA ALA A 61 0.24 24.52 16.60
C ALA A 61 -0.03 25.64 15.60
N ARG A 62 0.43 26.86 15.92
CA ARG A 62 0.42 28.00 15.00
C ARG A 62 1.82 28.13 14.43
N LEU A 63 1.98 27.88 13.14
CA LEU A 63 3.22 28.18 12.41
C LEU A 63 3.25 29.69 12.14
N GLY A 64 3.95 30.43 12.98
CA GLY A 64 4.19 31.86 12.78
C GLY A 64 4.79 32.51 14.03
N GLY A 65 5.97 33.10 13.88
CA GLY A 65 6.63 33.93 14.91
C GLY A 65 7.68 33.23 15.78
N ALA A 66 7.97 31.96 15.56
CA ALA A 66 9.05 31.25 16.26
C ALA A 66 10.19 30.92 15.30
N ASP A 67 11.38 31.47 15.57
CA ASP A 67 12.61 31.06 14.91
C ASP A 67 13.10 29.77 15.56
N PHE A 68 13.07 28.69 14.80
CA PHE A 68 13.52 27.38 15.27
C PHE A 68 15.00 27.22 14.97
N ASP A 69 15.82 27.25 16.02
CA ASP A 69 17.21 26.80 15.95
C ASP A 69 17.30 25.31 16.33
N ARG A 70 18.01 24.54 15.51
CA ARG A 70 18.16 23.08 15.67
C ARG A 70 18.85 22.74 16.98
N ASP A 71 19.85 23.54 17.36
CA ASP A 71 20.65 23.28 18.56
C ASP A 71 19.81 23.53 19.83
N ALA A 72 18.99 24.60 19.84
CA ALA A 72 18.04 24.90 20.91
C ALA A 72 16.90 23.87 21.07
N LEU A 73 16.56 23.12 19.99
CA LEU A 73 15.55 22.06 20.04
C LEU A 73 16.11 20.72 20.55
N HIS A 74 17.43 20.57 20.58
CA HIS A 74 18.10 19.32 20.97
C HIS A 74 18.66 19.34 22.40
N GLU A 75 18.77 20.50 23.05
CA GLU A 75 19.01 20.58 24.50
C GLU A 75 17.76 20.14 25.25
N ARG A 76 17.86 19.00 25.94
CA ARG A 76 16.79 18.44 26.77
C ARG A 76 17.35 17.96 28.09
#